data_AF-A0A3S3T2M3-F1
#
_entry.id   AF-A0A3S3T2M3-F1
#
_cell.length_a   1.000
_cell.length_b   1.000
_cell.length_c   1.000
_cell.angle_alpha   90.00
_cell.angle_beta   90.00
_cell.angle_gamma   90.00
#
_symmetry.space_group_name_H-M   'P 1'
#
loop_
_entity.id
_entity.type
_entity.pdbx_description
1 polymer ?
#
loop_
_entity_poly.entity_id
_entity_poly.type
_entity_poly.pdbx_seq_one_letter_code
_entity_poly.pdbx_strand_id
1 'polypeptide(L)'
;ILEDDKRPPLERMRTLVHAFIRSECEEAAVRVALNDAAPLYRDAPEAHEARASGERTVQVFLREVLPGTPQATQDLAGDLITMTLSAAGKDFSASPRTDAEIEAYADAMADMFCAYIASLGHR
;
A
#
# COMPACT_ATOMS: atom_id res chain seq x y z
N ILE A 1 -8.15 7.72 1.23
CA ILE A 1 -7.29 8.03 0.05
C ILE A 1 -7.88 7.44 -1.22
N LEU A 2 -7.99 6.11 -1.34
CA LEU A 2 -8.53 5.49 -2.56
C LEU A 2 -10.00 5.83 -2.83
N GLU A 3 -10.78 6.13 -1.79
CA GLU A 3 -12.20 6.50 -1.89
C GLU A 3 -12.44 7.99 -2.23
N ASP A 4 -11.39 8.81 -2.35
CA ASP A 4 -11.51 10.23 -2.70
C ASP A 4 -11.79 10.39 -4.20
N ASP A 5 -13.05 10.18 -4.61
CA ASP A 5 -13.54 10.23 -6.00
C ASP A 5 -13.36 11.57 -6.71
N LYS A 6 -12.95 12.61 -5.98
CA LYS A 6 -12.61 13.93 -6.54
C LYS A 6 -11.24 13.97 -7.20
N ARG A 7 -10.40 12.95 -7.00
CA ARG A 7 -9.06 12.85 -7.57
C ARG A 7 -8.99 11.77 -8.66
N PRO A 8 -8.17 11.97 -9.71
CA PRO A 8 -7.88 10.94 -10.69
C PRO A 8 -7.43 9.62 -10.04
N PRO A 9 -7.87 8.45 -10.54
CA PRO A 9 -7.58 7.19 -9.90
C PRO A 9 -6.11 6.88 -9.62
N LEU A 10 -5.22 7.15 -10.59
CA LEU A 10 -3.80 6.91 -10.45
C LEU A 10 -3.13 7.86 -9.44
N GLU A 11 -3.66 9.08 -9.27
CA GLU A 11 -3.21 10.00 -8.22
C GLU A 11 -3.58 9.48 -6.83
N ARG A 12 -4.77 8.89 -6.67
CA ARG A 12 -5.18 8.23 -5.42
C ARG A 12 -4.26 7.06 -5.09
N MET A 13 -3.90 6.24 -6.09
CA MET A 13 -2.97 5.11 -5.90
C MET A 13 -1.57 5.62 -5.50
N ARG A 14 -1.02 6.63 -6.18
CA ARG A 14 0.26 7.23 -5.79
C ARG A 14 0.22 7.78 -4.36
N THR A 15 -0.85 8.50 -4.01
CA THR A 15 -1.04 9.04 -2.66
C THR A 15 -1.09 7.93 -1.61
N LEU A 16 -1.73 6.80 -1.92
CA LEU A 16 -1.78 5.65 -1.01
C LEU A 16 -0.39 5.07 -0.77
N VAL A 17 0.38 4.83 -1.84
CA VAL A 17 1.74 4.25 -1.73
C VAL A 17 2.63 5.15 -0.88
N HIS A 18 2.63 6.46 -1.15
CA HIS A 18 3.39 7.43 -0.37
C HIS A 18 3.01 7.45 1.11
N ALA A 19 1.70 7.48 1.40
CA ALA A 19 1.21 7.45 2.78
C ALA A 19 1.62 6.16 3.50
N PHE A 20 1.52 5.02 2.81
CA PHE A 20 1.86 3.71 3.36
C PHE A 20 3.36 3.57 3.66
N ILE A 21 4.23 3.91 2.71
CA ILE A 21 5.69 3.78 2.91
C ILE A 21 6.17 4.70 4.03
N ARG A 22 5.61 5.92 4.12
CA ARG A 22 5.92 6.83 5.22
C ARG A 22 5.46 6.26 6.56
N SER A 23 4.21 5.78 6.66
CA SER A 23 3.71 5.20 7.91
C SER A 23 4.49 3.96 8.35
N GLU A 24 4.93 3.13 7.41
CA GLU A 24 5.78 1.97 7.73
C GLU A 24 7.14 2.38 8.33
N CYS A 25 7.76 3.45 7.82
CA CYS A 25 9.02 3.97 8.35
C CYS A 25 8.83 4.62 9.73
N GLU A 26 7.76 5.38 9.93
CA GLU A 26 7.40 5.96 11.22
C GLU A 26 7.11 4.87 12.26
N GLU A 27 6.32 3.86 11.90
CA GLU A 27 6.04 2.72 12.77
C GLU A 27 7.32 1.92 13.07
N ALA A 28 8.21 1.73 12.08
CA ALA A 28 9.48 1.05 12.30
C ALA A 28 10.35 1.75 13.35
N ALA A 29 10.43 3.08 13.32
CA ALA A 29 11.15 3.86 14.32
C ALA A 29 10.53 3.68 15.72
N VAL A 30 9.19 3.71 15.80
CA VAL A 30 8.45 3.45 17.04
C VAL A 30 8.69 2.02 17.55
N ARG A 31 8.71 1.01 16.66
CA ARG A 31 9.00 -0.39 17.01
C ARG A 31 10.40 -0.57 17.58
N VAL A 32 11.42 0.09 17.01
CA VAL A 32 12.79 0.05 17.55
C VAL A 32 12.83 0.66 18.95
N ALA A 33 12.14 1.78 19.16
CA ALA A 33 12.05 2.41 20.49
C ALA A 33 11.25 1.58 21.51
N LEU A 34 10.20 0.86 21.07
CA LEU A 34 9.34 0.03 21.92
C LEU A 34 9.86 -1.39 22.16
N ASN A 35 10.87 -1.85 21.41
CA ASN A 35 11.42 -3.21 21.55
C ASN A 35 11.98 -3.45 22.97
N ASP A 36 12.31 -2.38 23.70
CA ASP A 36 12.74 -2.41 25.09
C ASP A 36 11.57 -2.43 26.10
N ALA A 37 10.33 -2.15 25.69
CA ALA A 37 9.19 -1.90 26.59
C ALA A 37 7.96 -2.81 26.38
N ALA A 38 7.64 -3.26 25.16
CA ALA A 38 6.42 -4.03 24.89
C ALA A 38 6.52 -4.94 23.64
N PRO A 39 7.11 -6.14 23.75
CA PRO A 39 7.38 -7.04 22.62
C PRO A 39 6.13 -7.54 21.85
N LEU A 40 4.95 -7.50 22.49
CA LEU A 40 3.69 -8.05 21.95
C LEU A 40 2.80 -7.01 21.24
N TYR A 41 3.22 -5.74 21.14
CA TYR A 41 2.42 -4.68 20.50
C TYR A 41 2.04 -5.01 19.04
N ARG A 42 2.78 -5.92 18.41
CA ARG A 42 2.65 -6.29 16.99
C ARG A 42 1.47 -7.23 16.67
N ASP A 43 0.95 -7.96 17.66
CA ASP A 43 -0.12 -8.98 17.46
C ASP A 43 -1.49 -8.50 17.96
N ALA A 44 -1.69 -7.18 18.01
CA ALA A 44 -2.97 -6.60 18.40
C ALA A 44 -4.04 -6.90 17.33
N PRO A 45 -5.25 -7.36 17.71
CA PRO A 45 -6.37 -7.61 16.79
C PRO A 45 -6.65 -6.44 15.83
N GLU A 46 -6.43 -5.22 16.30
CA GLU A 46 -6.61 -3.96 15.56
C GLU A 46 -5.72 -3.89 14.31
N ALA A 47 -4.50 -4.45 14.34
CA ALA A 47 -3.60 -4.47 13.19
C ALA A 47 -4.11 -5.43 12.10
N HIS A 48 -4.75 -6.53 12.49
CA HIS A 48 -5.37 -7.47 11.55
C HIS A 48 -6.62 -6.88 10.89
N GLU A 49 -7.47 -6.21 11.66
CA GLU A 49 -8.66 -5.55 11.14
C GLU A 49 -8.31 -4.41 10.18
N ALA A 50 -7.28 -3.61 10.50
CA ALA A 50 -6.79 -2.55 9.62
C ALA A 50 -6.29 -3.12 8.27
N ARG A 51 -5.54 -4.23 8.28
CA ARG A 51 -5.08 -4.90 7.06
C ARG A 51 -6.24 -5.41 6.21
N ALA A 52 -7.18 -6.13 6.82
CA ALA A 52 -8.35 -6.65 6.13
C ALA A 52 -9.24 -5.53 5.58
N SER A 53 -9.29 -4.38 6.26
CA SER A 53 -9.98 -3.18 5.75
C SER A 53 -9.26 -2.59 4.54
N GLY A 54 -7.94 -2.46 4.60
CA GLY A 54 -7.11 -1.97 3.50
C GLY A 54 -7.22 -2.83 2.24
N GLU A 55 -7.14 -4.16 2.38
CA GLU A 55 -7.35 -5.12 1.29
C GLU A 55 -8.70 -4.92 0.60
N ARG A 56 -9.78 -4.79 1.39
CA ARG A 56 -11.13 -4.53 0.85
C ARG A 56 -11.19 -3.21 0.09
N THR A 57 -10.58 -2.15 0.60
CA THR A 57 -10.55 -0.84 -0.07
C THR A 57 -9.80 -0.90 -1.40
N VAL A 58 -8.67 -1.62 -1.48
CA VAL A 58 -7.93 -1.82 -2.74
C VAL A 58 -8.78 -2.57 -3.76
N GLN A 59 -9.49 -3.63 -3.34
CA GLN A 59 -10.36 -4.40 -4.22
C GLN A 59 -11.55 -3.57 -4.75
N VAL A 60 -12.15 -2.73 -3.91
CA VAL A 60 -13.21 -1.79 -4.35
C VAL A 60 -12.66 -0.81 -5.39
N PHE A 61 -11.49 -0.22 -5.13
CA PHE A 61 -10.84 0.69 -6.06
C PHE A 61 -10.53 0.04 -7.41
N LEU A 62 -10.05 -1.21 -7.44
CA LEU A 62 -9.74 -1.88 -8.70
C LEU A 62 -10.99 -2.19 -9.53
N ARG A 63 -12.12 -2.53 -8.89
CA ARG A 63 -13.40 -2.68 -9.58
C ARG A 63 -13.88 -1.37 -10.21
N GLU A 64 -13.66 -0.24 -9.54
CA GLU A 64 -14.00 1.09 -10.04
C GLU A 64 -13.17 1.46 -11.28
N VAL A 65 -11.85 1.18 -11.23
CA VAL A 65 -10.90 1.68 -12.25
C VAL A 65 -10.71 0.75 -13.43
N LEU A 66 -11.12 -0.51 -13.32
CA LEU A 66 -10.99 -1.54 -14.35
C LEU A 66 -12.35 -2.18 -14.73
N PRO A 67 -13.42 -1.42 -15.01
CA PRO A 67 -14.77 -1.97 -15.15
C PRO A 67 -14.94 -2.97 -16.32
N GLY A 68 -14.05 -2.91 -17.33
CA GLY A 68 -14.05 -3.84 -18.46
C GLY A 68 -13.20 -5.10 -18.25
N THR A 69 -12.41 -5.16 -17.18
CA THR A 69 -11.51 -6.27 -16.90
C THR A 69 -12.25 -7.41 -16.16
N PRO A 70 -12.01 -8.69 -16.49
CA PRO A 70 -12.65 -9.81 -15.79
C PRO A 70 -12.40 -9.77 -14.27
N GLN A 71 -13.42 -10.12 -13.47
CA GLN A 71 -13.34 -10.06 -12.01
C GLN A 71 -12.16 -10.84 -11.43
N ALA A 72 -11.88 -12.04 -11.95
CA ALA A 72 -10.72 -12.83 -11.52
C ALA A 72 -9.37 -12.11 -11.74
N THR A 73 -9.27 -11.27 -12.77
CA THR A 73 -8.08 -10.46 -13.03
C THR A 73 -8.01 -9.25 -12.10
N GLN A 74 -9.14 -8.62 -11.79
CA GLN A 74 -9.20 -7.54 -10.79
C GLN A 74 -8.79 -8.05 -9.40
N ASP A 75 -9.34 -9.20 -8.99
CA ASP A 75 -9.05 -9.82 -7.70
C ASP A 75 -7.55 -10.15 -7.58
N LEU A 76 -6.98 -10.81 -8.60
CA LEU A 76 -5.54 -11.09 -8.67
C LEU A 76 -4.68 -9.81 -8.63
N ALA A 77 -5.12 -8.74 -9.31
CA ALA A 77 -4.40 -7.48 -9.28
C ALA A 77 -4.40 -6.85 -7.88
N GLY A 78 -5.51 -6.94 -7.15
CA GLY A 78 -5.62 -6.43 -5.78
C GLY A 78 -4.73 -7.19 -4.81
N ASP A 79 -4.70 -8.53 -4.93
CA ASP A 79 -3.84 -9.37 -4.11
C ASP A 79 -2.36 -9.07 -4.36
N LEU A 80 -1.95 -8.97 -5.63
CA LEU A 80 -0.57 -8.65 -5.99
C LEU A 80 -0.14 -7.27 -5.50
N ILE A 81 -0.98 -6.24 -5.67
CA ILE A 81 -0.69 -4.88 -5.19
C ILE A 81 -0.54 -4.88 -3.67
N THR A 82 -1.49 -5.50 -2.96
CA THR A 82 -1.51 -5.47 -1.49
C THR A 82 -0.35 -6.27 -0.89
N MET A 83 -0.07 -7.46 -1.43
CA MET A 83 1.06 -8.28 -1.01
C MET A 83 2.38 -7.56 -1.27
N THR A 84 2.56 -6.97 -2.45
CA THR A 84 3.78 -6.27 -2.83
C THR A 84 4.00 -5.05 -1.94
N LEU A 85 2.97 -4.21 -1.77
CA LEU A 85 3.04 -3.02 -0.91
C LEU A 85 3.43 -3.39 0.52
N SER A 86 2.78 -4.41 1.09
CA SER A 86 3.04 -4.86 2.46
C SER A 86 4.42 -5.46 2.65
N ALA A 87 4.82 -6.39 1.79
CA ALA A 87 6.10 -7.08 1.91
C ALA A 87 7.28 -6.14 1.66
N ALA A 88 7.20 -5.34 0.60
CA ALA A 88 8.26 -4.44 0.20
C ALA A 88 8.38 -3.24 1.16
N GLY A 89 7.25 -2.66 1.62
CA GLY A 89 7.26 -1.59 2.62
C GLY A 89 7.83 -2.04 3.97
N LYS A 90 7.49 -3.25 4.42
CA LYS A 90 8.07 -3.84 5.64
C LYS A 90 9.58 -4.05 5.55
N ASP A 91 10.06 -4.57 4.43
CA ASP A 91 11.50 -4.79 4.20
C ASP A 91 12.25 -3.46 4.09
N PHE A 92 11.70 -2.52 3.31
CA PHE A 92 12.29 -1.20 3.13
C PHE A 92 12.42 -0.43 4.45
N SER A 93 11.38 -0.46 5.29
CA SER A 93 11.35 0.22 6.60
C SER A 93 12.15 -0.48 7.70
N ALA A 94 12.75 -1.64 7.45
CA ALA A 94 13.51 -2.39 8.45
C ALA A 94 14.79 -1.68 8.95
N SER A 95 15.19 -0.59 8.29
CA SER A 95 16.31 0.27 8.68
C SER A 95 15.90 1.74 8.57
N PRO A 96 16.57 2.66 9.30
CA PRO A 96 16.27 4.10 9.19
C PRO A 96 16.40 4.59 7.75
N ARG A 97 15.44 5.41 7.31
CA ARG A 97 15.39 6.01 5.98
C ARG A 97 15.31 7.53 6.10
N THR A 98 15.93 8.21 5.14
CA THR A 98 15.77 9.64 4.94
C THR A 98 14.48 9.94 4.17
N ASP A 99 13.97 11.16 4.29
CA ASP A 99 12.78 11.59 3.55
C ASP A 99 12.95 11.43 2.04
N ALA A 100 14.14 11.72 1.51
CA ALA A 100 14.45 11.58 0.10
C ALA A 100 14.44 10.10 -0.37
N GLU A 101 14.91 9.17 0.46
CA GLU A 101 14.83 7.73 0.17
C GLU A 101 13.38 7.24 0.20
N ILE A 102 12.59 7.71 1.17
CA ILE A 102 11.15 7.39 1.28
C ILE A 102 10.41 7.87 0.03
N GLU A 103 10.65 9.12 -0.39
CA GLU A 103 10.01 9.71 -1.57
C GLU A 103 10.38 8.96 -2.85
N ALA A 104 11.68 8.73 -3.08
CA ALA A 104 12.16 8.02 -4.27
C ALA A 104 11.62 6.57 -4.36
N TYR A 105 11.57 5.87 -3.22
CA TYR A 105 11.06 4.51 -3.17
C TYR A 105 9.55 4.46 -3.40
N ALA A 106 8.80 5.35 -2.75
CA ALA A 106 7.36 5.46 -2.92
C ALA A 106 6.98 5.85 -4.36
N ASP A 107 7.74 6.74 -5.00
CA ASP A 107 7.52 7.10 -6.39
C ASP A 107 7.74 5.93 -7.34
N ALA A 108 8.85 5.20 -7.19
CA ALA A 108 9.14 4.05 -8.03
C ALA A 108 8.07 2.94 -7.88
N MET A 109 7.62 2.68 -6.66
CA MET A 109 6.57 1.70 -6.40
C MET A 109 5.21 2.16 -6.93
N ALA A 110 4.88 3.45 -6.78
CA ALA A 110 3.66 4.03 -7.34
C ALA A 110 3.67 3.97 -8.87
N ASP A 111 4.80 4.25 -9.52
CA ASP A 111 4.96 4.12 -10.97
C ASP A 111 4.71 2.69 -11.43
N MET A 112 5.27 1.70 -10.73
CA MET A 112 5.06 0.28 -11.00
C MET A 112 3.58 -0.10 -10.91
N PHE A 113 2.87 0.29 -9.84
CA PHE A 113 1.45 -0.02 -9.68
C PHE A 113 0.58 0.72 -10.69
N CYS A 114 0.86 2.00 -10.96
CA CYS A 114 0.11 2.77 -11.94
C CYS A 114 0.28 2.19 -13.35
N ALA A 115 1.51 1.80 -13.73
CA ALA A 115 1.78 1.14 -15.01
C ALA A 115 1.06 -0.20 -15.11
N TYR A 116 1.07 -1.00 -14.04
CA TYR A 116 0.35 -2.27 -14.00
C TYR A 116 -1.16 -2.09 -14.20
N ILE A 117 -1.79 -1.18 -13.44
CA ILE A 117 -3.22 -0.87 -13.56
C ILE A 117 -3.56 -0.36 -14.97
N ALA A 118 -2.79 0.60 -15.49
CA ALA A 118 -2.99 1.10 -16.85
C ALA A 118 -2.90 -0.01 -17.89
N SER A 119 -1.92 -0.92 -17.75
CA SER A 119 -1.77 -2.05 -18.67
C SER A 119 -2.95 -3.02 -18.65
N LEU A 120 -3.64 -3.17 -17.51
CA LEU A 120 -4.83 -4.02 -17.39
C LEU A 120 -6.06 -3.35 -18.02
N GLY A 121 -6.19 -2.04 -17.91
CA GLY A 121 -7.29 -1.27 -18.52
C GLY A 121 -7.22 -1.18 -20.05
N HIS A 122 -6.06 -1.51 -20.64
CA HIS A 122 -5.85 -1.55 -22.09
C HIS A 122 -6.02 -2.94 -22.71
N ARG A 123 -6.26 -3.99 -21.90
CA ARG A 123 -6.50 -5.35 -22.39
C ARG A 123 -7.98 -5.60 -22.62
#